data_AF-A0A2E4CFV1-F1
#
_entry.id   AF-A0A2E4CFV1-F1
#
_cell.length_a   1.000
_cell.length_b   1.000
_cell.length_c   1.000
_cell.angle_alpha   90.00
_cell.angle_beta   90.00
_cell.angle_gamma   90.00
#
_symmetry.space_group_name_H-M   'P 1'
#
loop_
_entity.id
_entity.type
_entity.pdbx_description
1 polymer ?
#
loop_
_entity_poly.entity_id
_entity_poly.type
_entity_poly.pdbx_seq_one_letter_code
_entity_poly.pdbx_strand_id
1 'polypeptide(L)'
;MTPELQTTLIAEMKNKGSATRGEDIYRRKSLQCINCHAIGNAGGLVGPNLISLGGSSQPDYIVEALLDPSAKLKEGFTTLTVLTDEGEIINGISLGKNGDGLRLRLADGKEVQIALDAIEQTKPGKSLMPEGLLDSLPQQELVDLLTFMSALGREPAYTVSTEPLVRSLETLNFTNAASARMNRTSMDTAASDDASMTWRPQTARVDGTLPLAELDQFKQHRTLPHTSFVRFGITMPREGVANIDIPSDGLSAWVDGKPTPTTKLGTLPLDGGDHVVVLSINRQLLTQPFPIKVGGDAVIKE
;
A
#
# COMPACT_ATOMS: atom_id res chain seq x y z
N MET A 1 -10.55 27.11 -2.72
CA MET A 1 -9.61 27.37 -1.60
C MET A 1 -9.23 28.85 -1.58
N THR A 2 -9.18 29.52 -0.42
CA THR A 2 -8.73 30.93 -0.36
C THR A 2 -7.22 31.02 -0.08
N PRO A 3 -6.52 32.07 -0.55
CA PRO A 3 -5.09 32.27 -0.26
C PRO A 3 -4.77 32.34 1.25
N GLU A 4 -5.71 32.88 2.05
CA GLU A 4 -5.55 32.99 3.50
C GLU A 4 -5.54 31.61 4.16
N LEU A 5 -6.46 30.72 3.77
CA LEU A 5 -6.53 29.35 4.29
C LEU A 5 -5.25 28.57 3.95
N GLN A 6 -4.76 28.68 2.71
CA GLN A 6 -3.53 28.02 2.28
C GLN A 6 -2.33 28.51 3.10
N THR A 7 -2.21 29.83 3.30
CA THR A 7 -1.15 30.43 4.10
C THR A 7 -1.19 29.95 5.55
N THR A 8 -2.39 29.89 6.15
CA THR A 8 -2.59 29.36 7.51
C THR A 8 -2.15 27.91 7.61
N LEU A 9 -2.60 27.03 6.69
CA LEU A 9 -2.24 25.61 6.71
C LEU A 9 -0.72 25.42 6.59
N ILE A 10 -0.06 26.14 5.68
CA ILE A 10 1.40 26.06 5.52
C ILE A 10 2.12 26.51 6.80
N ALA A 11 1.63 27.54 7.48
CA ALA A 11 2.18 27.96 8.76
C ALA A 11 1.96 26.92 9.87
N GLU A 12 0.80 26.27 9.91
CA GLU A 12 0.50 25.23 10.89
C GLU A 12 1.31 23.95 10.65
N MET A 13 1.54 23.56 9.39
CA MET A 13 2.40 22.42 9.05
C MET A 13 3.80 22.55 9.65
N LYS A 14 4.36 23.77 9.67
CA LYS A 14 5.69 24.06 10.23
C LYS A 14 5.73 24.04 11.75
N ASN A 15 4.64 24.47 12.40
CA ASN A 15 4.64 24.75 13.84
C ASN A 15 3.94 23.67 14.69
N LYS A 16 3.01 22.92 14.09
CA LYS A 16 2.10 22.00 14.79
C LYS A 16 1.98 20.62 14.14
N GLY A 17 2.44 20.48 12.91
CA GLY A 17 2.28 19.24 12.16
C GLY A 17 3.20 18.12 12.64
N SER A 18 2.70 16.88 12.60
CA SER A 18 3.47 15.66 12.84
C SER A 18 3.39 14.76 11.63
N ALA A 19 4.52 14.54 10.96
CA ALA A 19 4.59 13.63 9.82
C ALA A 19 4.28 12.16 10.22
N THR A 20 4.60 11.75 11.46
CA THR A 20 4.28 10.39 11.93
C THR A 20 2.77 10.17 12.06
N ARG A 21 2.05 11.12 12.69
CA ARG A 21 0.58 11.07 12.73
C ARG A 21 -0.02 11.23 11.34
N GLY A 22 0.61 12.04 10.49
CA GLY A 22 0.21 12.23 9.09
C GLY A 22 0.31 10.96 8.26
N GLU A 23 1.36 10.15 8.47
CA GLU A 23 1.45 8.81 7.88
C GLU A 23 0.28 7.96 8.37
N ASP A 24 0.03 7.89 9.68
CA ASP A 24 -1.10 7.12 10.21
C ASP A 24 -2.45 7.55 9.60
N ILE A 25 -2.62 8.85 9.32
CA ILE A 25 -3.82 9.39 8.66
C ILE A 25 -3.87 8.95 7.19
N TYR A 26 -2.79 9.11 6.42
CA TYR A 26 -2.69 8.63 5.03
C TYR A 26 -3.03 7.14 4.90
N ARG A 27 -2.65 6.35 5.90
CA ARG A 27 -2.90 4.90 5.94
C ARG A 27 -4.32 4.51 6.34
N ARG A 28 -5.18 5.47 6.73
CA ARG A 28 -6.56 5.16 7.11
C ARG A 28 -7.36 4.65 5.92
N LYS A 29 -8.02 3.51 6.13
CA LYS A 29 -8.94 2.92 5.15
C LYS A 29 -10.04 3.91 4.73
N SER A 30 -10.50 4.82 5.58
CA SER A 30 -11.52 5.81 5.20
C SER A 30 -11.05 6.81 4.13
N LEU A 31 -9.74 7.07 4.03
CA LEU A 31 -9.19 8.02 3.05
C LEU A 31 -8.73 7.35 1.76
N GLN A 32 -8.57 6.01 1.75
CA GLN A 32 -8.23 5.23 0.55
C GLN A 32 -6.92 5.66 -0.16
N CYS A 33 -6.07 6.47 0.48
CA CYS A 33 -4.91 7.07 -0.18
C CYS A 33 -3.94 6.00 -0.71
N ILE A 34 -3.68 4.94 0.08
CA ILE A 34 -2.83 3.80 -0.33
C ILE A 34 -3.40 3.08 -1.56
N ASN A 35 -4.72 2.98 -1.70
CA ASN A 35 -5.33 2.24 -2.81
C ASN A 35 -5.11 2.92 -4.16
N CYS A 36 -4.94 4.25 -4.15
CA CYS A 36 -4.68 5.01 -5.36
C CYS A 36 -3.20 5.34 -5.52
N HIS A 37 -2.49 5.67 -4.45
CA HIS A 37 -1.14 6.21 -4.50
C HIS A 37 -0.12 5.27 -3.89
N ALA A 38 0.93 4.98 -4.65
CA ALA A 38 2.10 4.31 -4.15
C ALA A 38 3.07 5.28 -3.46
N ILE A 39 3.82 4.78 -2.48
CA ILE A 39 5.05 5.39 -1.98
C ILE A 39 6.18 4.40 -2.26
N GLY A 40 7.00 4.71 -3.26
CA GLY A 40 7.95 3.73 -3.80
C GLY A 40 7.18 2.57 -4.43
N ASN A 41 7.44 1.35 -3.98
CA ASN A 41 6.84 0.15 -4.55
C ASN A 41 5.64 -0.36 -3.73
N ALA A 42 5.11 0.45 -2.82
CA ALA A 42 3.99 0.12 -1.94
C ALA A 42 2.76 0.99 -2.21
N GLY A 43 1.66 0.40 -2.66
CA GLY A 43 0.36 1.07 -2.86
C GLY A 43 -0.11 1.05 -4.31
N GLY A 44 -1.15 1.84 -4.60
CA GLY A 44 -1.82 1.86 -5.89
C GLY A 44 -1.10 2.63 -6.98
N LEU A 45 -1.46 2.35 -8.23
CA LEU A 45 -0.91 3.00 -9.43
C LEU A 45 -1.95 3.89 -10.14
N VAL A 46 -3.11 4.13 -9.52
CA VAL A 46 -4.15 5.01 -10.08
C VAL A 46 -3.71 6.46 -9.99
N GLY A 47 -3.22 6.89 -8.82
CA GLY A 47 -2.62 8.20 -8.61
C GLY A 47 -1.10 8.18 -8.80
N PRO A 48 -0.47 9.37 -8.87
CA PRO A 48 0.98 9.47 -8.93
C PRO A 48 1.67 8.87 -7.72
N ASN A 49 2.84 8.27 -7.96
CA ASN A 49 3.73 7.84 -6.89
C ASN A 49 4.22 9.06 -6.09
N LEU A 50 4.12 8.97 -4.76
CA LEU A 50 4.36 10.07 -3.83
C LEU A 50 5.76 10.04 -3.21
N ILE A 51 6.62 9.08 -3.57
CA ILE A 51 7.97 8.87 -3.01
C ILE A 51 8.81 10.14 -2.84
N SER A 52 8.68 11.09 -3.77
CA SER A 52 9.46 12.34 -3.79
C SER A 52 8.59 13.59 -3.77
N LEU A 53 7.33 13.50 -3.31
CA LEU A 53 6.37 14.61 -3.39
C LEU A 53 6.91 15.88 -2.70
N GLY A 54 7.30 15.79 -1.43
CA GLY A 54 7.84 16.90 -0.65
C GLY A 54 9.20 17.42 -1.14
N GLY A 55 9.99 16.56 -1.78
CA GLY A 55 11.25 16.94 -2.42
C GLY A 55 11.09 17.66 -3.76
N SER A 56 10.01 17.36 -4.50
CA SER A 56 9.77 17.86 -5.87
C SER A 56 8.72 18.95 -5.97
N SER A 57 7.91 19.16 -4.93
CA SER A 57 6.80 20.11 -4.93
C SER A 57 6.91 21.11 -3.77
N GLN A 58 6.43 22.32 -4.01
CA GLN A 58 6.31 23.33 -2.97
C GLN A 58 5.07 23.07 -2.09
N PRO A 59 5.07 23.48 -0.81
CA PRO A 59 3.96 23.20 0.11
C PRO A 59 2.60 23.74 -0.36
N ASP A 60 2.57 24.87 -1.05
CA ASP A 60 1.36 25.46 -1.64
C ASP A 60 0.73 24.54 -2.69
N TYR A 61 1.54 23.95 -3.57
CA TYR A 61 1.09 22.94 -4.53
C TYR A 61 0.51 21.70 -3.84
N ILE A 62 1.19 21.20 -2.80
CA ILE A 62 0.72 20.01 -2.05
C ILE A 62 -0.64 20.29 -1.40
N VAL A 63 -0.80 21.45 -0.76
CA VAL A 63 -2.07 21.85 -0.15
C VAL A 63 -3.18 21.99 -1.20
N GLU A 64 -2.89 22.64 -2.33
CA GLU A 64 -3.86 22.79 -3.43
C GLU A 64 -4.26 21.43 -4.00
N ALA A 65 -3.31 20.55 -4.29
CA ALA A 65 -3.58 19.25 -4.89
C ALA A 65 -4.41 18.33 -3.98
N LEU A 66 -4.26 18.43 -2.66
CA LEU A 66 -5.04 17.62 -1.71
C LEU A 66 -6.46 18.17 -1.48
N LEU A 67 -6.62 19.51 -1.45
CA LEU A 67 -7.91 20.15 -1.17
C LEU A 67 -8.75 20.39 -2.42
N ASP A 68 -8.11 20.55 -3.58
CA ASP A 68 -8.76 20.68 -4.88
C ASP A 68 -8.03 19.79 -5.91
N PRO A 69 -8.30 18.47 -5.91
CA PRO A 69 -7.59 17.53 -6.77
C PRO A 69 -7.80 17.76 -8.27
N SER A 70 -8.84 18.52 -8.64
CA SER A 70 -9.15 18.89 -10.03
C SER A 70 -8.48 20.20 -10.47
N ALA A 71 -7.89 20.98 -9.55
CA ALA A 71 -7.24 22.25 -9.88
C ALA A 71 -6.08 22.07 -10.88
N LYS A 72 -5.25 21.04 -10.66
CA LYS A 72 -4.08 20.73 -11.51
C LYS A 72 -3.89 19.23 -11.62
N LEU A 73 -4.26 18.67 -12.77
CA LEU A 73 -3.94 17.28 -13.09
C LEU A 73 -2.45 17.16 -13.45
N LYS A 74 -1.76 16.25 -12.78
CA LYS A 74 -0.35 15.94 -13.11
C LYS A 74 -0.26 15.31 -14.49
N GLU A 75 0.81 15.62 -15.22
CA GLU A 75 1.11 14.96 -16.49
C GLU A 75 1.14 13.44 -16.32
N GLY A 76 0.54 12.72 -17.28
CA GLY A 76 0.35 11.25 -17.20
C GLY A 76 -0.83 10.80 -16.34
N PHE A 77 -1.51 11.71 -15.65
CA PHE A 77 -2.71 11.45 -14.83
C PHE A 77 -3.93 12.23 -15.32
N THR A 78 -3.91 12.67 -16.59
CA THR A 78 -5.04 13.38 -17.19
C THR A 78 -6.21 12.42 -17.42
N THR A 79 -7.35 12.73 -16.83
CA THR A 79 -8.59 11.96 -17.00
C THR A 79 -9.30 12.31 -18.30
N LEU A 80 -9.87 11.30 -18.95
CA LEU A 80 -10.83 11.44 -20.05
C LEU A 80 -12.15 10.81 -19.65
N THR A 81 -13.23 11.45 -20.08
CA THR A 81 -14.56 10.86 -20.12
C THR A 81 -14.88 10.51 -21.57
N VAL A 82 -15.18 9.24 -21.82
CA VAL A 82 -15.47 8.66 -23.12
C VAL A 82 -16.92 8.21 -23.15
N LEU A 83 -17.65 8.63 -24.18
CA LEU A 83 -18.97 8.11 -24.55
C LEU A 83 -18.77 7.13 -25.70
N THR A 84 -19.24 5.89 -25.53
CA THR A 84 -19.24 4.87 -26.60
C THR A 84 -20.51 4.96 -27.44
N ASP A 85 -20.49 4.41 -28.64
CA ASP A 85 -21.65 4.25 -29.53
C ASP A 85 -22.76 3.37 -28.95
N GLU A 86 -22.41 2.48 -28.01
CA GLU A 86 -23.35 1.71 -27.18
C GLU A 86 -23.98 2.54 -26.04
N GLY A 87 -23.58 3.80 -25.87
CA GLY A 87 -24.09 4.72 -24.86
C GLY A 87 -23.42 4.60 -23.49
N GLU A 88 -22.31 3.87 -23.37
CA GLU A 88 -21.57 3.74 -22.12
C GLU A 88 -20.70 4.98 -21.85
N ILE A 89 -20.67 5.42 -20.59
CA ILE A 89 -19.79 6.51 -20.14
C ILE A 89 -18.66 5.91 -19.32
N ILE A 90 -17.45 5.96 -19.88
CA ILE A 90 -16.24 5.44 -19.24
C ILE A 90 -15.36 6.62 -18.83
N ASN A 91 -15.00 6.67 -17.55
CA ASN A 91 -14.14 7.72 -16.99
C ASN A 91 -12.84 7.12 -16.44
N GLY A 92 -11.70 7.61 -16.90
CA GLY A 92 -10.40 7.05 -16.49
C GLY A 92 -9.21 7.90 -16.93
N ILE A 93 -8.05 7.60 -16.37
CA ILE A 93 -6.77 8.23 -16.73
C ILE A 93 -6.35 7.73 -18.11
N SER A 94 -6.01 8.66 -19.00
CA SER A 94 -5.52 8.33 -20.34
C SER A 94 -4.12 7.71 -20.27
N LEU A 95 -3.99 6.48 -20.76
CA LEU A 95 -2.71 5.80 -20.98
C LEU A 95 -2.23 5.95 -22.45
N GLY A 96 -2.86 6.86 -23.18
CA GLY A 96 -2.62 7.09 -24.60
C GLY A 96 -3.34 6.10 -25.52
N LYS A 97 -3.08 6.26 -26.82
CA LYS A 97 -3.59 5.37 -27.86
C LYS A 97 -2.56 4.27 -28.15
N ASN A 98 -3.04 3.07 -28.45
CA ASN A 98 -2.22 1.96 -28.91
C ASN A 98 -2.92 1.27 -30.09
N GLY A 99 -2.33 1.36 -31.28
CA GLY A 99 -2.98 0.94 -32.53
C GLY A 99 -4.34 1.63 -32.67
N ASP A 100 -5.39 0.81 -32.82
CA ASP A 100 -6.76 1.26 -33.02
C ASP A 100 -7.57 1.39 -31.72
N GLY A 101 -6.92 1.48 -30.55
CA GLY A 101 -7.61 1.63 -29.27
C GLY A 101 -7.11 2.78 -28.41
N LEU A 102 -8.03 3.40 -27.65
CA LEU A 102 -7.75 4.28 -26.53
C LEU A 102 -7.66 3.46 -25.24
N ARG A 103 -6.55 3.57 -24.52
CA ARG A 103 -6.38 2.88 -23.23
C ARG A 103 -6.66 3.82 -22.08
N LEU A 104 -7.47 3.37 -21.13
CA LEU A 104 -7.78 4.11 -19.90
C LEU A 104 -7.48 3.25 -18.68
N ARG A 105 -6.94 3.87 -17.63
CA ARG A 105 -6.92 3.29 -16.27
C ARG A 105 -8.09 3.83 -15.47
N LEU A 106 -8.95 2.93 -15.00
CA LEU A 106 -10.14 3.26 -14.22
C LEU A 106 -9.79 3.48 -12.74
N ALA A 107 -10.76 3.99 -11.98
CA ALA A 107 -10.59 4.27 -10.55
C ALA A 107 -10.36 3.00 -9.70
N ASP A 108 -10.79 1.82 -10.18
CA ASP A 108 -10.51 0.53 -9.55
C ASP A 108 -9.13 -0.06 -9.95
N GLY A 109 -8.34 0.69 -10.72
CA GLY A 109 -7.03 0.28 -11.22
C GLY A 109 -7.06 -0.55 -12.49
N LYS A 110 -8.23 -0.97 -12.99
CA LYS A 110 -8.31 -1.75 -14.24
C LYS A 110 -7.91 -0.91 -15.44
N GLU A 111 -7.16 -1.53 -16.34
CA GLU A 111 -6.90 -0.95 -17.65
C GLU A 111 -7.91 -1.51 -18.66
N VAL A 112 -8.56 -0.60 -19.38
CA VAL A 112 -9.50 -0.93 -20.45
C VAL A 112 -8.97 -0.37 -21.76
N GLN A 113 -9.28 -1.05 -22.86
CA GLN A 113 -9.01 -0.58 -24.21
C GLN A 113 -10.34 -0.44 -24.95
N ILE A 114 -10.64 0.77 -25.39
CA ILE A 114 -11.83 1.10 -26.15
C ILE A 114 -11.41 1.27 -27.61
N ALA A 115 -12.04 0.52 -28.53
CA ALA A 115 -11.77 0.67 -29.95
C ALA A 115 -12.13 2.08 -30.43
N LEU A 116 -11.29 2.70 -31.27
CA LEU A 116 -11.46 4.10 -31.66
C LEU A 116 -12.72 4.36 -32.49
N ASP A 117 -13.21 3.35 -33.20
CA ASP A 117 -14.46 3.38 -33.99
C ASP A 117 -15.71 3.27 -33.12
N ALA A 118 -15.61 2.64 -31.94
CA ALA A 118 -16.67 2.57 -30.93
C ALA A 118 -16.78 3.85 -30.08
N ILE A 119 -15.89 4.85 -30.28
CA ILE A 119 -15.91 6.10 -29.51
C ILE A 119 -16.77 7.14 -30.23
N GLU A 120 -17.89 7.51 -29.62
CA GLU A 120 -18.74 8.60 -30.09
C GLU A 120 -18.15 9.97 -29.70
N GLN A 121 -17.72 10.11 -28.45
CA GLN A 121 -17.18 11.38 -27.95
C GLN A 121 -16.13 11.18 -26.86
N THR A 122 -15.12 12.06 -26.85
CA THR A 122 -14.19 12.21 -25.72
C THR A 122 -14.20 13.64 -25.21
N LYS A 123 -14.15 13.82 -23.89
CA LYS A 123 -13.93 15.14 -23.26
C LYS A 123 -12.96 15.03 -22.09
N PRO A 124 -12.27 16.13 -21.72
CA PRO A 124 -11.51 16.18 -20.47
C PRO A 124 -12.39 15.80 -19.27
N GLY A 125 -11.90 14.89 -18.44
CA GLY A 125 -12.53 14.48 -17.20
C GLY A 125 -12.01 15.27 -16.00
N LYS A 126 -12.70 15.15 -14.86
CA LYS A 126 -12.20 15.60 -13.55
C LYS A 126 -11.16 14.62 -13.00
N SER A 127 -10.46 15.01 -11.93
CA SER A 127 -9.57 14.08 -11.22
C SER A 127 -10.32 12.83 -10.77
N LEU A 128 -9.64 11.68 -10.77
CA LEU A 128 -10.17 10.45 -10.15
C LEU A 128 -10.04 10.49 -8.62
N MET A 129 -9.21 11.40 -8.06
CA MET A 129 -9.18 11.63 -6.63
C MET A 129 -10.48 12.34 -6.21
N PRO A 130 -11.24 11.79 -5.24
CA PRO A 130 -12.52 12.36 -4.84
C PRO A 130 -12.39 13.79 -4.27
N GLU A 131 -13.25 14.69 -4.75
CA GLU A 131 -13.45 16.01 -4.13
C GLU A 131 -14.07 15.82 -2.72
N GLY A 132 -13.64 16.64 -1.75
CA GLY A 132 -14.15 16.60 -0.38
C GLY A 132 -13.68 15.39 0.46
N LEU A 133 -12.74 14.59 -0.02
CA LEU A 133 -12.20 13.42 0.70
C LEU A 133 -11.66 13.78 2.10
N LEU A 134 -11.17 14.99 2.27
CA LEU A 134 -10.53 15.47 3.51
C LEU A 134 -11.49 16.28 4.40
N ASP A 135 -12.73 16.52 3.97
CA ASP A 135 -13.67 17.44 4.64
C ASP A 135 -14.05 16.96 6.04
N SER A 136 -14.01 15.64 6.28
CA SER A 136 -14.29 15.04 7.60
C SER A 136 -13.10 15.07 8.55
N LEU A 137 -11.90 15.46 8.10
CA LEU A 137 -10.72 15.47 8.96
C LEU A 137 -10.78 16.67 9.92
N PRO A 138 -10.57 16.47 11.23
CA PRO A 138 -10.25 17.56 12.14
C PRO A 138 -9.05 18.35 11.62
N GLN A 139 -9.03 19.66 11.87
CA GLN A 139 -7.99 20.55 11.36
C GLN A 139 -6.57 20.06 11.69
N GLN A 140 -6.34 19.57 12.91
CA GLN A 140 -5.02 19.05 13.29
C GLN A 140 -4.62 17.79 12.48
N GLU A 141 -5.57 16.93 12.15
CA GLU A 141 -5.30 15.75 11.32
C GLU A 141 -5.00 16.15 9.87
N LEU A 142 -5.74 17.13 9.33
CA LEU A 142 -5.42 17.69 8.02
C LEU A 142 -4.00 18.27 7.99
N VAL A 143 -3.61 19.05 9.02
CA VAL A 143 -2.26 19.60 9.15
C VAL A 143 -1.21 18.49 9.24
N ASP A 144 -1.45 17.45 10.03
CA ASP A 144 -0.53 16.31 10.16
C ASP A 144 -0.36 15.58 8.81
N LEU A 145 -1.46 15.32 8.09
CA LEU A 145 -1.44 14.71 6.77
C LEU A 145 -0.64 15.55 5.76
N LEU A 146 -0.88 16.86 5.71
CA LEU A 146 -0.15 17.77 4.82
C LEU A 146 1.35 17.85 5.16
N THR A 147 1.68 17.82 6.45
CA THR A 147 3.07 17.74 6.93
C THR A 147 3.74 16.45 6.47
N PHE A 148 3.06 15.30 6.58
CA PHE A 148 3.57 14.03 6.07
C PHE A 148 3.80 14.07 4.55
N MET A 149 2.83 14.55 3.77
CA MET A 149 2.96 14.71 2.31
C MET A 149 4.17 15.59 1.93
N SER A 150 4.44 16.64 2.72
CA SER A 150 5.56 17.56 2.51
C SER A 150 6.91 17.02 2.99
N ALA A 151 6.90 16.00 3.85
CA ALA A 151 8.10 15.33 4.34
C ALA A 151 8.61 14.25 3.37
N LEU A 152 7.72 13.65 2.56
CA LEU A 152 8.05 12.59 1.59
C LEU A 152 9.18 12.99 0.65
N GLY A 153 10.28 12.24 0.70
CA GLY A 153 11.48 12.49 -0.11
C GLY A 153 12.31 13.71 0.30
N ARG A 154 11.94 14.42 1.38
CA ARG A 154 12.67 15.57 1.92
C ARG A 154 13.33 15.26 3.27
N GLU A 155 12.61 14.58 4.16
CA GLU A 155 13.11 14.19 5.47
C GLU A 155 13.62 12.74 5.44
N PRO A 156 14.79 12.43 6.04
CA PRO A 156 15.37 11.09 5.97
C PRO A 156 14.43 9.96 6.41
N ALA A 157 13.62 10.18 7.46
CA ALA A 157 12.64 9.20 7.95
C ALA A 157 11.51 8.90 6.95
N TYR A 158 11.30 9.78 5.96
CA TYR A 158 10.26 9.68 4.93
C TYR A 158 10.86 9.58 3.53
N THR A 159 12.07 9.03 3.44
CA THR A 159 12.71 8.62 2.18
C THR A 159 12.67 7.10 2.07
N VAL A 160 12.36 6.58 0.90
CA VAL A 160 12.34 5.13 0.67
C VAL A 160 13.77 4.62 0.54
N SER A 161 14.16 3.74 1.46
CA SER A 161 15.47 3.07 1.45
C SER A 161 15.68 2.22 0.19
N THR A 162 16.91 2.17 -0.32
CA THR A 162 17.34 1.26 -1.39
C THR A 162 17.52 -0.17 -0.92
N GLU A 163 17.39 -0.43 0.38
CA GLU A 163 17.41 -1.79 0.89
C GLU A 163 16.23 -2.61 0.33
N PRO A 164 16.45 -3.92 0.07
CA PRO A 164 15.43 -4.82 -0.44
C PRO A 164 14.47 -5.20 0.70
N LEU A 165 13.61 -4.26 1.07
CA LEU A 165 12.57 -4.44 2.08
C LEU A 165 11.25 -4.82 1.42
N VAL A 166 10.54 -5.77 2.02
CA VAL A 166 9.18 -6.13 1.61
C VAL A 166 8.25 -4.97 1.93
N ARG A 167 7.70 -4.35 0.89
CA ARG A 167 6.86 -3.15 1.00
C ARG A 167 5.41 -3.39 0.60
N SER A 168 5.20 -4.31 -0.33
CA SER A 168 3.89 -4.86 -0.67
C SER A 168 3.78 -6.26 -0.08
N LEU A 169 2.76 -6.46 0.75
CA LEU A 169 2.47 -7.72 1.41
C LEU A 169 0.97 -7.91 1.53
N GLU A 170 0.55 -9.01 2.12
CA GLU A 170 -0.83 -9.23 2.48
C GLU A 170 -0.94 -9.54 3.97
N THR A 171 -2.05 -9.16 4.57
CA THR A 171 -2.38 -9.55 5.95
C THR A 171 -3.66 -10.37 5.95
N LEU A 172 -3.71 -11.36 6.84
CA LEU A 172 -4.85 -12.25 6.94
C LEU A 172 -6.04 -11.50 7.56
N ASN A 173 -7.20 -11.57 6.91
CA ASN A 173 -8.41 -10.95 7.44
C ASN A 173 -8.97 -11.76 8.61
N PHE A 174 -9.25 -11.08 9.72
CA PHE A 174 -10.03 -11.71 10.77
C PHE A 174 -11.47 -11.90 10.31
N THR A 175 -11.91 -13.16 10.27
CA THR A 175 -13.31 -13.53 10.11
C THR A 175 -13.67 -14.61 11.13
N ASN A 176 -14.95 -14.71 11.48
CA ASN A 176 -15.41 -15.77 12.39
C ASN A 176 -15.10 -17.17 11.81
N ALA A 177 -15.19 -17.32 10.48
CA ALA A 177 -14.85 -18.56 9.80
C ALA A 177 -13.36 -18.91 9.92
N ALA A 178 -12.47 -17.95 9.65
CA ALA A 178 -11.02 -18.13 9.76
C ALA A 178 -10.62 -18.46 11.21
N SER A 179 -11.14 -17.69 12.18
CA SER A 179 -10.88 -17.91 13.60
C SER A 179 -11.35 -19.30 14.06
N ALA A 180 -12.59 -19.68 13.73
CA ALA A 180 -13.11 -21.01 14.06
C ALA A 180 -12.34 -22.15 13.37
N ARG A 181 -11.82 -21.91 12.16
CA ARG A 181 -11.00 -22.89 11.45
C ARG A 181 -9.66 -23.10 12.15
N MET A 182 -8.92 -22.03 12.47
CA MET A 182 -7.67 -22.10 13.21
C MET A 182 -7.85 -22.75 14.59
N ASN A 183 -8.94 -22.42 15.30
CA ASN A 183 -9.22 -22.99 16.61
C ASN A 183 -9.42 -24.51 16.57
N ARG A 184 -9.98 -25.04 15.48
CA ARG A 184 -10.22 -26.48 15.30
C ARG A 184 -9.00 -27.25 14.79
N THR A 185 -7.97 -26.55 14.32
CA THR A 185 -6.82 -27.15 13.63
C THR A 185 -5.53 -26.64 14.30
N SER A 186 -4.78 -25.78 13.62
CA SER A 186 -3.61 -25.09 14.14
C SER A 186 -3.42 -23.75 13.43
N MET A 187 -2.45 -22.96 13.91
CA MET A 187 -2.00 -21.73 13.24
C MET A 187 -1.35 -22.00 11.87
N ASP A 188 -0.88 -23.23 11.61
CA ASP A 188 -0.32 -23.61 10.31
C ASP A 188 -1.34 -23.47 9.18
N THR A 189 -2.63 -23.51 9.50
CA THR A 189 -3.71 -23.30 8.52
C THR A 189 -3.60 -21.95 7.82
N ALA A 190 -3.03 -20.94 8.49
CA ALA A 190 -2.77 -19.64 7.85
C ALA A 190 -1.88 -19.79 6.60
N ALA A 191 -0.96 -20.76 6.58
CA ALA A 191 -0.06 -20.99 5.45
C ALA A 191 -0.59 -22.04 4.45
N SER A 192 -1.87 -22.43 4.54
CA SER A 192 -2.50 -23.40 3.64
C SER A 192 -3.44 -22.74 2.63
N ASP A 193 -3.92 -23.51 1.66
CA ASP A 193 -4.91 -23.08 0.65
C ASP A 193 -6.37 -23.13 1.19
N ASP A 194 -6.56 -23.06 2.51
CA ASP A 194 -7.89 -23.12 3.10
C ASP A 194 -8.71 -21.88 2.72
N ALA A 195 -9.88 -22.09 2.10
CA ALA A 195 -10.72 -21.02 1.58
C ALA A 195 -11.22 -20.02 2.65
N SER A 196 -11.17 -20.37 3.94
CA SER A 196 -11.48 -19.44 5.02
C SER A 196 -10.36 -18.44 5.31
N MET A 197 -9.12 -18.71 4.86
CA MET A 197 -7.98 -17.83 5.02
C MET A 197 -7.95 -16.75 3.93
N THR A 198 -8.86 -15.79 4.03
CA THR A 198 -8.91 -14.66 3.09
C THR A 198 -7.88 -13.60 3.46
N TRP A 199 -7.06 -13.21 2.50
CA TRP A 199 -6.01 -12.22 2.67
C TRP A 199 -6.44 -10.88 2.06
N ARG A 200 -5.91 -9.77 2.60
CA ARG A 200 -6.04 -8.45 1.99
C ARG A 200 -4.68 -7.83 1.74
N PRO A 201 -4.52 -7.00 0.70
CA PRO A 201 -3.32 -6.20 0.51
C PRO A 201 -3.00 -5.37 1.76
N GLN A 202 -1.72 -5.23 2.03
CA GLN A 202 -1.16 -4.38 3.06
C GLN A 202 0.17 -3.80 2.58
N THR A 203 0.51 -2.62 3.06
CA THR A 203 1.81 -1.99 2.75
C THR A 203 2.63 -1.80 4.00
N ALA A 204 3.96 -1.82 3.85
CA ALA A 204 4.86 -1.31 4.88
C ALA A 204 4.70 0.21 5.04
N ARG A 205 5.20 0.73 6.16
CA ARG A 205 5.45 2.17 6.35
C ARG A 205 6.54 2.68 5.40
N VAL A 206 6.68 4.00 5.30
CA VAL A 206 7.69 4.63 4.42
C VAL A 206 9.12 4.17 4.78
N ASP A 207 9.38 4.00 6.08
CA ASP A 207 10.65 3.49 6.61
C ASP A 207 10.86 1.98 6.37
N GLY A 208 9.87 1.30 5.78
CA GLY A 208 9.89 -0.13 5.47
C GLY A 208 9.45 -1.04 6.61
N THR A 209 9.01 -0.50 7.75
CA THR A 209 8.52 -1.30 8.87
C THR A 209 7.07 -1.74 8.71
N LEU A 210 6.72 -2.89 9.29
CA LEU A 210 5.35 -3.38 9.31
C LEU A 210 4.44 -2.52 10.21
N PRO A 211 3.28 -2.04 9.72
CA PRO A 211 2.32 -1.30 10.53
C PRO A 211 1.50 -2.25 11.42
N LEU A 212 2.08 -2.70 12.54
CA LEU A 212 1.47 -3.72 13.41
C LEU A 212 0.06 -3.35 13.90
N ALA A 213 -0.25 -2.07 14.07
CA ALA A 213 -1.57 -1.59 14.50
C ALA A 213 -2.69 -1.88 13.47
N GLU A 214 -2.35 -2.08 12.19
CA GLU A 214 -3.31 -2.31 11.11
C GLU A 214 -3.54 -3.79 10.78
N LEU A 215 -2.72 -4.67 11.38
CA LEU A 215 -2.83 -6.10 11.19
C LEU A 215 -3.94 -6.65 12.06
N ASP A 216 -4.82 -7.45 11.46
CA ASP A 216 -5.87 -8.13 12.21
C ASP A 216 -5.24 -9.14 13.17
N GLN A 217 -5.95 -9.40 14.27
CA GLN A 217 -5.45 -10.21 15.37
C GLN A 217 -6.35 -11.41 15.61
N PHE A 218 -5.73 -12.57 15.72
CA PHE A 218 -6.36 -13.84 16.05
C PHE A 218 -6.05 -14.20 17.49
N LYS A 219 -7.02 -14.77 18.19
CA LYS A 219 -6.84 -15.28 19.56
C LYS A 219 -7.43 -16.66 19.66
N GLN A 220 -6.57 -17.68 19.65
CA GLN A 220 -7.02 -19.08 19.63
C GLN A 220 -7.64 -19.51 20.96
N HIS A 221 -7.06 -19.05 22.07
CA HIS A 221 -7.52 -19.36 23.41
C HIS A 221 -7.33 -18.16 24.34
N ARG A 222 -8.08 -18.11 25.45
CA ARG A 222 -8.02 -16.98 26.41
C ARG A 222 -6.60 -16.71 26.93
N THR A 223 -5.81 -17.77 27.07
CA THR A 223 -4.45 -17.77 27.64
C THR A 223 -3.35 -17.58 26.60
N LEU A 224 -3.67 -17.66 25.31
CA LEU A 224 -2.68 -17.46 24.24
C LEU A 224 -2.62 -15.98 23.84
N PRO A 225 -1.43 -15.51 23.43
CA PRO A 225 -1.27 -14.14 22.95
C PRO A 225 -2.04 -13.94 21.65
N HIS A 226 -2.39 -12.69 21.37
CA HIS A 226 -2.90 -12.32 20.06
C HIS A 226 -1.81 -12.56 19.01
N THR A 227 -2.23 -13.06 17.85
CA THR A 227 -1.34 -13.36 16.73
C THR A 227 -1.84 -12.65 15.48
N SER A 228 -0.96 -11.97 14.77
CA SER A 228 -1.25 -11.43 13.45
C SER A 228 -0.52 -12.24 12.39
N PHE A 229 -1.00 -12.19 11.14
CA PHE A 229 -0.35 -12.89 10.04
C PHE A 229 -0.09 -11.93 8.89
N VAL A 230 1.08 -12.10 8.27
CA VAL A 230 1.45 -11.46 7.02
C VAL A 230 1.98 -12.50 6.06
N ARG A 231 1.82 -12.28 4.76
CA ARG A 231 2.48 -13.06 3.72
C ARG A 231 3.01 -12.17 2.62
N PHE A 232 4.07 -12.62 1.96
CA PHE A 232 4.69 -11.94 0.82
C PHE A 232 5.32 -12.96 -0.13
N GLY A 233 5.49 -12.56 -1.38
CA GLY A 233 6.15 -13.38 -2.40
C GLY A 233 7.62 -13.03 -2.54
N ILE A 234 8.43 -14.04 -2.83
CA ILE A 234 9.79 -13.88 -3.34
C ILE A 234 9.95 -14.74 -4.60
N THR A 235 10.79 -14.31 -5.52
CA THR A 235 11.14 -15.06 -6.72
C THR A 235 12.62 -15.41 -6.65
N MET A 236 12.93 -16.69 -6.84
CA MET A 236 14.26 -17.23 -7.02
C MET A 236 14.52 -17.37 -8.53
N PRO A 237 15.39 -16.55 -9.15
CA PRO A 237 15.66 -16.64 -10.59
C PRO A 237 16.23 -18.00 -11.03
N ARG A 238 16.85 -18.70 -10.09
CA ARG A 238 17.41 -20.05 -10.20
C ARG A 238 17.51 -20.64 -8.79
N GLU A 239 17.73 -21.94 -8.70
CA GLU A 239 18.05 -22.60 -7.43
C GLU A 239 19.24 -21.90 -6.74
N GLY A 240 19.09 -21.63 -5.45
CA GLY A 240 20.05 -20.82 -4.69
C GLY A 240 19.65 -20.63 -3.23
N VAL A 241 20.16 -19.56 -2.62
CA VAL A 241 19.90 -19.25 -1.21
C VAL A 241 19.19 -17.91 -1.08
N ALA A 242 18.00 -17.93 -0.48
CA ALA A 242 17.32 -16.74 -0.02
C ALA A 242 17.79 -16.38 1.40
N ASN A 243 17.89 -15.09 1.68
CA ASN A 243 18.08 -14.57 3.03
C ASN A 243 16.88 -13.70 3.40
N ILE A 244 16.15 -14.08 4.44
CA ILE A 244 15.04 -13.29 4.98
C ILE A 244 15.42 -12.88 6.40
N ASP A 245 15.76 -11.61 6.57
CA ASP A 245 16.16 -11.01 7.83
C ASP A 245 14.94 -10.38 8.52
N ILE A 246 14.63 -10.92 9.69
CA ILE A 246 13.50 -10.60 10.56
C ILE A 246 13.91 -10.82 12.03
N PRO A 247 13.22 -10.22 13.01
CA PRO A 247 13.45 -10.51 14.42
C PRO A 247 13.36 -12.02 14.72
N SER A 248 14.29 -12.53 15.53
CA SER A 248 14.35 -13.96 15.87
C SER A 248 13.22 -14.42 16.79
N ASP A 249 12.76 -13.54 17.68
CA ASP A 249 11.81 -13.84 18.74
C ASP A 249 10.39 -13.39 18.38
N GLY A 250 9.39 -14.18 18.78
CA GLY A 250 7.98 -13.83 18.60
C GLY A 250 7.44 -14.03 17.17
N LEU A 251 8.23 -14.64 16.27
CA LEU A 251 7.79 -15.02 14.93
C LEU A 251 7.75 -16.54 14.76
N SER A 252 6.87 -16.98 13.87
CA SER A 252 6.93 -18.31 13.24
C SER A 252 6.73 -18.13 11.75
N ALA A 253 7.32 -19.01 10.96
CA ALA A 253 7.37 -18.87 9.51
C ALA A 253 6.96 -20.15 8.79
N TRP A 254 6.39 -19.96 7.62
CA TRP A 254 6.13 -21.02 6.65
C TRP A 254 6.62 -20.56 5.29
N VAL A 255 7.22 -21.48 4.55
CA VAL A 255 7.65 -21.27 3.17
C VAL A 255 6.96 -22.32 2.32
N ASP A 256 6.16 -21.89 1.35
CA ASP A 256 5.32 -22.75 0.51
C ASP A 256 4.46 -23.72 1.34
N GLY A 257 3.85 -23.17 2.39
CA GLY A 257 2.99 -23.90 3.34
C GLY A 257 3.73 -24.81 4.33
N LYS A 258 5.06 -24.92 4.24
CA LYS A 258 5.85 -25.79 5.13
C LYS A 258 6.39 -25.01 6.32
N PRO A 259 6.13 -25.44 7.57
CA PRO A 259 6.71 -24.81 8.76
C PRO A 259 8.23 -24.76 8.65
N THR A 260 8.78 -23.56 8.79
CA THR A 260 10.21 -23.29 8.60
C THR A 260 10.74 -22.58 9.84
N PRO A 261 11.75 -23.15 10.55
CA PRO A 261 12.35 -22.48 11.69
C PRO A 261 12.89 -21.10 11.30
N THR A 262 12.56 -20.07 12.08
CA THR A 262 13.00 -18.67 11.81
C THR A 262 14.52 -18.55 11.77
N THR A 263 15.23 -19.38 12.52
CA THR A 263 16.71 -19.47 12.51
C THR A 263 17.31 -19.91 11.17
N LYS A 264 16.51 -20.53 10.29
CA LYS A 264 16.95 -20.96 8.95
C LYS A 264 16.69 -19.91 7.86
N LEU A 265 15.90 -18.88 8.15
CA LEU A 265 15.48 -17.91 7.14
C LEU A 265 16.63 -17.07 6.59
N GLY A 266 17.70 -16.87 7.37
CA GLY A 266 18.90 -16.16 6.90
C GLY A 266 19.74 -16.92 5.86
N THR A 267 19.56 -18.23 5.73
CA THR A 267 20.28 -19.10 4.79
C THR A 267 19.34 -20.17 4.25
N LEU A 268 18.23 -19.75 3.67
CA LEU A 268 17.14 -20.60 3.22
C LEU A 268 17.41 -21.12 1.80
N PRO A 269 17.75 -22.40 1.60
CA PRO A 269 17.89 -22.97 0.26
C PRO A 269 16.50 -23.09 -0.39
N LEU A 270 16.38 -22.62 -1.62
CA LEU A 270 15.15 -22.68 -2.41
C LEU A 270 15.45 -23.06 -3.86
N ASP A 271 14.51 -23.78 -4.46
CA ASP A 271 14.52 -24.06 -5.89
C ASP A 271 14.29 -22.78 -6.70
N GLY A 272 14.46 -22.84 -8.03
CA GLY A 272 14.08 -21.72 -8.90
C GLY A 272 12.56 -21.62 -9.03
N GLY A 273 12.02 -20.40 -8.96
CA GLY A 273 10.58 -20.14 -9.09
C GLY A 273 10.06 -19.12 -8.09
N ASP A 274 8.73 -19.04 -8.00
CA ASP A 274 8.03 -18.19 -7.04
C ASP A 274 7.76 -18.96 -5.75
N HIS A 275 8.04 -18.29 -4.63
CA HIS A 275 7.81 -18.83 -3.29
C HIS A 275 6.96 -17.86 -2.48
N VAL A 276 6.13 -18.41 -1.59
CA VAL A 276 5.31 -17.63 -0.67
C VAL A 276 5.81 -17.84 0.76
N VAL A 277 6.09 -16.74 1.42
CA VAL A 277 6.51 -16.72 2.82
C VAL A 277 5.36 -16.19 3.66
N VAL A 278 4.95 -16.95 4.67
CA VAL A 278 3.94 -16.56 5.65
C VAL A 278 4.62 -16.40 7.00
N LEU A 279 4.36 -15.30 7.70
CA LEU A 279 4.84 -15.06 9.06
C LEU A 279 3.66 -14.89 10.00
N SER A 280 3.71 -15.57 11.15
CA SER A 280 2.85 -15.27 12.29
C SER A 280 3.61 -14.40 13.28
N ILE A 281 2.95 -13.38 13.82
CA ILE A 281 3.52 -12.37 14.70
C ILE A 281 2.84 -12.44 16.06
N ASN A 282 3.58 -12.87 17.09
CA ASN A 282 3.12 -12.85 18.47
C ASN A 282 3.08 -11.40 18.97
N ARG A 283 1.87 -10.87 19.16
CA ARG A 283 1.64 -9.45 19.48
C ARG A 283 1.96 -9.07 20.92
N GLN A 284 2.29 -10.04 21.78
CA GLN A 284 2.77 -9.79 23.12
C GLN A 284 4.30 -9.67 23.17
N LEU A 285 5.00 -10.45 22.35
CA LEU A 285 6.47 -10.42 22.28
C LEU A 285 6.97 -9.35 21.32
N LEU A 286 6.30 -9.18 20.17
CA LEU A 286 6.63 -8.16 19.19
C LEU A 286 5.61 -7.03 19.25
N THR A 287 6.00 -5.97 19.96
CA THR A 287 5.19 -4.76 20.15
C THR A 287 5.65 -3.59 19.29
N GLN A 288 6.88 -3.64 18.78
CA GLN A 288 7.45 -2.60 17.92
C GLN A 288 7.41 -3.02 16.44
N PRO A 289 7.11 -2.08 15.52
CA PRO A 289 7.29 -2.29 14.09
C PRO A 289 8.70 -2.75 13.74
N PHE A 290 8.83 -3.60 12.74
CA PHE A 290 10.11 -4.08 12.22
C PHE A 290 10.02 -4.25 10.70
N PRO A 291 11.14 -4.08 9.97
CA PRO A 291 11.17 -4.34 8.54
C PRO A 291 11.34 -5.84 8.25
N ILE A 292 10.96 -6.27 7.06
CA ILE A 292 11.33 -7.59 6.51
C ILE A 292 12.29 -7.32 5.37
N LYS A 293 13.53 -7.77 5.49
CA LYS A 293 14.56 -7.61 4.44
C LYS A 293 14.79 -8.93 3.73
N VAL A 294 14.81 -8.91 2.41
CA VAL A 294 15.06 -10.08 1.55
C VAL A 294 16.36 -9.87 0.80
N GLY A 295 17.23 -10.88 0.79
CA GLY A 295 18.49 -10.85 0.06
C GLY A 295 18.93 -12.25 -0.37
N GLY A 296 20.23 -12.41 -0.61
CA GLY A 296 20.75 -13.60 -1.26
C GLY A 296 20.46 -13.57 -2.76
N ASP A 297 20.08 -14.72 -3.32
CA ASP A 297 19.67 -14.84 -4.73
C ASP A 297 18.19 -14.45 -4.96
N ALA A 298 17.42 -14.23 -3.88
CA ALA A 298 15.99 -13.92 -3.95
C ALA A 298 15.71 -12.47 -4.35
N VAL A 299 14.64 -12.28 -5.11
CA VAL A 299 14.05 -10.98 -5.46
C VAL A 299 12.67 -10.90 -4.83
N ILE A 300 12.29 -9.73 -4.29
CA ILE A 300 10.94 -9.51 -3.76
C ILE A 300 9.95 -9.48 -4.92
N LYS A 301 8.84 -10.22 -4.78
CA LYS A 301 7.73 -10.14 -5.73
C LYS A 301 6.83 -8.98 -5.34
N GLU A 302 6.70 -8.00 -6.24
CA GLU A 302 5.86 -6.81 -6.08
C GLU A 302 4.38 -7.05 -6.41
#